data_AF-A0A971KRH3-F1
#
_entry.id   AF-A0A971KRH3-F1
#
_cell.length_a   1.000
_cell.length_b   1.000
_cell.length_c   1.000
_cell.angle_alpha   90.00
_cell.angle_beta   90.00
_cell.angle_gamma   90.00
#
_symmetry.space_group_name_H-M   'P 1'
#
loop_
_entity.id
_entity.type
_entity.pdbx_description
1 polymer ?
#
loop_
_entity_poly.entity_id
_entity_poly.type
_entity_poly.pdbx_seq_one_letter_code
_entity_poly.pdbx_strand_id
1 'polypeptide(L)'
;MLVLTRKVDESIIIGDDVKIIVVEVRGDQVKIGIDAPRSITVHREEVYREIQAENRRAALAQRELDIKQLDELLPGRSPSGEQEQ
;
A
#
# COMPACT_ATOMS: atom_id res chain seq x y z
N MET A 1 6.35 21.34 -6.14
CA MET A 1 5.00 21.09 -6.69
C MET A 1 4.95 21.69 -8.08
N LEU A 2 4.63 20.87 -9.10
CA LEU A 2 4.42 21.33 -10.48
C LEU A 2 2.92 21.27 -10.79
N VAL A 3 2.36 22.34 -11.36
CA VAL A 3 0.92 22.44 -11.64
C VAL A 3 0.71 22.46 -13.14
N LEU A 4 -0.11 21.53 -13.65
CA LEU A 4 -0.42 21.39 -15.06
C LEU A 4 -1.94 21.31 -15.24
N THR A 5 -2.49 22.09 -16.16
CA THR A 5 -3.90 21.99 -16.54
C THR A 5 -4.03 21.09 -17.76
N ARG A 6 -4.83 20.02 -17.64
CA ARG A 6 -5.11 19.06 -18.71
C ARG A 6 -6.62 19.01 -18.99
N LYS A 7 -6.96 18.77 -20.26
CA LYS A 7 -8.34 18.46 -20.68
C LYS A 7 -8.57 16.94 -20.63
N VAL A 8 -9.83 16.53 -20.80
CA VAL A 8 -10.19 15.12 -20.98
C VAL A 8 -9.41 14.53 -22.16
N ASP A 9 -8.97 13.29 -22.02
CA ASP A 9 -8.10 12.53 -22.93
C ASP A 9 -6.66 13.04 -23.06
N GLU A 10 -6.28 14.13 -22.37
CA GLU A 10 -4.88 14.53 -22.30
C GLU A 10 -4.13 13.75 -21.22
N SER A 11 -2.84 13.51 -21.49
CA SER A 11 -1.97 12.73 -20.62
C SER A 11 -0.76 13.51 -20.10
N ILE A 12 -0.25 13.09 -18.95
CA ILE A 12 1.00 13.54 -18.33
C ILE A 12 1.90 12.31 -18.22
N ILE A 13 3.17 12.46 -18.57
CA ILE A 13 4.17 11.39 -18.44
C ILE A 13 5.14 11.79 -17.33
N ILE A 14 5.46 10.85 -16.43
CA ILE A 14 6.42 11.02 -15.33
C ILE A 14 7.54 10.00 -15.54
N GLY A 15 8.76 10.50 -15.74
CA GLY A 15 9.89 9.65 -16.15
C GLY A 15 9.62 9.02 -17.51
N ASP A 16 9.98 7.74 -17.65
CA ASP A 16 9.76 6.96 -18.89
C ASP A 16 8.67 5.89 -18.74
N ASP A 17 8.22 5.63 -17.52
CA ASP A 17 7.44 4.44 -17.17
C ASP A 17 6.01 4.74 -16.69
N VAL A 18 5.70 5.97 -16.29
CA VAL A 18 4.39 6.32 -15.71
C VAL A 18 3.64 7.28 -16.62
N LYS A 19 2.44 6.89 -17.02
CA LYS A 19 1.51 7.72 -17.81
C LYS A 19 0.22 7.91 -17.04
N ILE A 20 -0.16 9.17 -16.86
CA ILE A 20 -1.39 9.59 -16.20
C ILE A 20 -2.31 10.17 -17.28
N ILE A 21 -3.56 9.72 -17.36
CA ILE A 21 -4.54 10.15 -18.35
C ILE A 21 -5.77 10.67 -17.63
N VAL A 22 -6.28 11.83 -18.05
CA VAL A 22 -7.58 12.32 -17.57
C VAL A 22 -8.66 11.64 -18.39
N VAL A 23 -9.33 10.63 -17.82
CA VAL A 23 -10.33 9.83 -18.53
C VAL A 23 -11.65 10.57 -18.64
N GLU A 24 -12.06 11.27 -17.58
CA GLU A 24 -13.36 11.92 -17.54
C GLU A 24 -13.38 12.99 -16.44
N VAL A 25 -14.11 14.07 -16.66
CA VAL A 25 -14.39 15.08 -15.64
C VAL A 25 -15.91 15.18 -15.49
N ARG A 26 -16.42 14.97 -14.28
CA ARG A 26 -17.83 15.11 -13.91
C ARG A 26 -17.96 16.05 -12.72
N GLY A 27 -18.27 17.32 -12.98
CA GLY A 27 -18.32 18.34 -11.94
C GLY A 27 -16.98 18.42 -11.22
N ASP A 28 -16.98 18.08 -9.93
CA ASP A 28 -15.80 18.12 -9.07
C ASP A 28 -15.02 16.79 -9.04
N GLN A 29 -15.55 15.73 -9.64
CA GLN A 29 -14.89 14.43 -9.71
C GLN A 29 -14.13 14.27 -11.02
N VAL A 30 -12.88 13.84 -10.91
CA VAL A 30 -12.02 13.54 -12.05
C VAL A 30 -11.66 12.06 -12.02
N LYS A 31 -11.95 11.36 -13.12
CA LYS A 31 -11.49 9.98 -13.31
C LYS A 31 -10.10 10.03 -13.93
N ILE A 32 -9.12 9.50 -13.20
CA ILE A 32 -7.73 9.49 -13.60
C ILE A 32 -7.34 8.04 -13.88
N GLY A 33 -6.82 7.79 -15.08
CA GLY A 33 -6.15 6.55 -15.45
C GLY A 33 -4.67 6.67 -15.15
N ILE A 34 -4.09 5.67 -14.50
CA ILE A 34 -2.66 5.59 -14.21
C ILE A 34 -2.16 4.29 -14.84
N ASP A 35 -1.27 4.42 -15.81
CA ASP A 35 -0.56 3.32 -16.44
C ASP A 35 0.89 3.38 -15.95
N ALA A 36 1.30 2.34 -15.23
CA ALA A 36 2.62 2.22 -14.63
C ALA A 36 3.03 0.75 -14.55
N PRO A 37 4.32 0.42 -14.66
CA PRO A 37 4.80 -0.95 -14.52
C PRO A 37 4.58 -1.48 -13.09
N ARG A 38 4.53 -2.81 -12.95
CA ARG A 38 4.31 -3.49 -11.66
C ARG A 38 5.39 -3.22 -10.60
N SER A 39 6.55 -2.73 -11.03
CA SER A 39 7.63 -2.30 -10.13
C SER A 39 7.26 -1.03 -9.34
N ILE A 40 6.30 -0.24 -9.83
CA ILE A 40 5.87 1.02 -9.22
C ILE A 40 4.48 0.79 -8.61
N THR A 41 4.40 0.82 -7.28
CA THR A 41 3.13 0.67 -6.59
C THR A 41 2.35 1.98 -6.59
N VAL A 42 1.10 1.95 -7.04
CA VAL A 42 0.19 3.10 -7.06
C VAL A 42 -0.81 2.95 -5.93
N HIS A 43 -0.86 3.93 -5.04
CA HIS A 43 -1.80 3.96 -3.93
C HIS A 43 -2.61 5.26 -3.93
N ARG A 44 -3.80 5.20 -3.33
CA ARG A 44 -4.50 6.43 -2.94
C ARG A 44 -3.78 7.07 -1.77
N GLU A 45 -3.73 8.39 -1.75
CA GLU A 45 -2.93 9.14 -0.79
C GLU A 45 -3.33 8.84 0.66
N GLU A 46 -4.64 8.83 0.93
CA GLU A 46 -5.20 8.56 2.24
C GLU A 46 -4.80 7.18 2.77
N VAL A 47 -4.91 6.16 1.91
CA VAL A 47 -4.54 4.78 2.24
C VAL A 47 -3.04 4.67 2.50
N TYR A 48 -2.22 5.31 1.67
CA TYR A 48 -0.77 5.31 1.85
C TYR A 48 -0.35 5.96 3.18
N ARG A 49 -0.99 7.07 3.57
CA ARG A 49 -0.72 7.74 4.84
C ARG A 49 -1.09 6.87 6.04
N GLU A 50 -2.23 6.17 5.99
CA GLU A 50 -2.65 5.26 7.07
C GLU A 50 -1.70 4.08 7.21
N ILE A 51 -1.34 3.42 6.11
CA ILE A 51 -0.37 2.30 6.12
C ILE A 51 0.95 2.76 6.74
N GLN A 52 1.46 3.92 6.34
CA GLN A 52 2.71 4.45 6.88
C GLN A 52 2.60 4.82 8.38
N ALA A 53 1.45 5.33 8.83
CA ALA A 53 1.22 5.62 10.23
C ALA A 53 1.19 4.34 11.07
N GLU A 54 0.51 3.31 10.59
CA GLU A 54 0.39 2.03 11.30
C GLU A 54 1.72 1.27 11.31
N ASN A 55 2.47 1.25 10.20
CA ASN A 55 3.83 0.69 10.16
C ASN A 55 4.76 1.37 11.18
N ARG A 56 4.67 2.70 11.32
CA ARG A 56 5.43 3.42 12.36
C ARG A 56 4.98 3.04 13.76
N ARG A 57 3.67 2.91 14.02
CA ARG A 57 3.17 2.47 15.33
C ARG A 57 3.63 1.07 15.67
N ALA A 58 3.59 0.14 14.72
CA ALA A 58 4.07 -1.23 14.91
C ALA A 58 5.57 -1.25 15.21
N ALA A 59 6.38 -0.47 14.48
CA ALA A 59 7.82 -0.37 14.70
C ALA A 59 8.19 0.29 16.04
N LEU A 60 7.37 1.23 16.52
CA LEU A 60 7.58 1.93 17.79
C LEU A 60 6.87 1.27 18.98
N ALA A 61 6.09 0.21 18.76
CA ALA A 61 5.43 -0.51 19.82
C ALA A 61 6.48 -1.18 20.70
N GLN A 62 6.86 -0.51 21.79
CA GLN A 62 7.76 -0.97 22.84
C GLN A 62 7.19 -2.14 23.67
N ARG A 63 6.33 -2.98 23.10
CA ARG A 63 6.09 -4.28 23.73
C ARG A 63 7.27 -5.14 23.31
N GLU A 64 8.12 -5.52 24.25
CA GLU A 64 8.86 -6.77 24.18
C GLU A 64 7.81 -7.89 24.12
N LEU A 65 7.20 -8.07 22.95
CA LEU A 65 6.47 -9.29 22.64
C LEU A 65 7.58 -10.30 22.40
N ASP A 66 7.90 -11.07 23.44
CA ASP A 66 8.76 -12.22 23.28
C ASP A 66 8.07 -13.13 22.25
N ILE A 67 8.76 -13.41 21.15
CA ILE A 67 8.21 -14.11 19.98
C ILE A 67 7.65 -15.48 20.41
N LYS A 68 8.19 -16.03 21.52
CA LYS A 68 7.72 -17.25 22.20
C LYS A 68 6.31 -17.13 22.80
N GLN A 69 5.99 -16.00 23.42
CA GLN A 69 4.66 -15.76 24.00
C GLN A 69 3.58 -15.60 22.92
N LEU A 70 3.97 -15.17 21.73
CA LEU A 70 3.06 -15.03 20.60
C LEU A 70 2.68 -16.41 20.01
N ASP A 71 3.58 -17.39 20.01
CA ASP A 71 3.32 -18.75 19.52
C ASP A 71 2.30 -19.50 20.40
N GLU A 72 2.30 -19.24 21.72
CA GLU A 72 1.31 -19.82 22.66
C GLU A 72 -0.10 -19.22 22.52
N LEU A 73 -0.21 -17.97 22.03
CA LEU A 73 -1.48 -17.25 21.90
C LEU A 73 -2.18 -17.47 20.54
N LEU A 74 -1.50 -18.09 19.58
CA LEU A 74 -2.04 -18.35 18.24
C LEU A 74 -2.75 -19.72 18.20
N PRO A 75 -4.09 -19.76 18.00
CA PRO A 75 -4.82 -21.01 17.93
C PRO A 75 -4.53 -21.68 16.59
N GLY A 76 -3.67 -22.70 16.57
CA GLY A 76 -3.44 -23.48 15.34
C GLY A 76 -2.16 -24.32 15.23
N ARG A 77 -1.23 -24.28 16.20
CA ARG A 77 -0.09 -25.20 16.21
C ARG A 77 -0.24 -26.24 17.31
N SER A 78 -0.90 -27.35 16.99
CA SER A 78 -0.63 -28.59 17.73
C SER A 78 0.81 -29.02 17.41
N PRO A 79 1.65 -29.37 18.40
CA PRO A 79 2.90 -30.05 18.15
C PRO A 79 2.55 -31.47 17.67
N SER A 80 2.43 -31.65 16.36
CA SER A 80 2.34 -32.97 15.74
C SER A 80 3.76 -33.43 15.37
N GLY A 81 4.24 -34.44 16.11
CA GLY A 81 5.55 -35.10 15.98
C GLY A 81 6.57 -34.43 16.91
N GLU A 82 7.12 -35.07 17.93
CA GLU A 82 7.74 -36.40 17.92
C GLU A 82 7.32 -37.22 19.16
N GLN A 83 6.56 -38.29 18.91
CA GLN A 83 6.75 -39.53 19.67
C GLN A 83 7.86 -40.28 18.94
N GLU A 84 9.08 -40.33 19.49
CA GLU A 84 9.97 -41.45 19.20
C GLU A 84 10.91 -41.72 20.37
N GLN A 85 10.59 -42.83 21.05
CA GLN A 85 11.38 -43.69 21.96
C GLN A 85 11.82 -43.14 23.33
#